data_AF-A0A9D6G0D0-F1
#
_entry.id   AF-A0A9D6G0D0-F1
#
_cell.length_a   1.000
_cell.length_b   1.000
_cell.length_c   1.000
_cell.angle_alpha   90.00
_cell.angle_beta   90.00
_cell.angle_gamma   90.00
#
_symmetry.space_group_name_H-M   'P 1'
#
loop_
_entity.id
_entity.type
_entity.pdbx_description
1 polymer ?
#
loop_
_entity_poly.entity_id
_entity_poly.type
_entity_poly.pdbx_seq_one_letter_code
_entity_poly.pdbx_strand_id
1 'polypeptide(L)'
;MNTAISTELTIQHVRVTENEIIARLADGRVISVPLACSWRLSEATPGQRAHFRLIGSGQGVHWPDVDEDISVEGLLHGVPARRPRSTSAPKRGALRRREPPNRRTQPTRVKRRVQSGGHSARG
;
A
#
# COMPACT_ATOMS: atom_id res chain seq x y z
N MET A 1 41.67 24.11 10.86
CA MET A 1 41.55 22.78 11.49
C MET A 1 40.77 21.88 10.55
N ASN A 2 41.32 20.74 10.14
CA ASN A 2 40.56 19.68 9.47
C ASN A 2 40.34 18.55 10.45
N THR A 3 39.10 18.32 10.85
CA THR A 3 38.73 17.17 11.69
C THR A 3 38.38 16.01 10.75
N ALA A 4 39.40 15.35 10.19
CA ALA A 4 39.19 14.10 9.47
C ALA A 4 38.93 12.99 10.50
N ILE A 5 37.67 12.83 10.91
CA ILE A 5 37.25 11.71 11.74
C ILE A 5 37.14 10.50 10.81
N SER A 6 38.20 9.70 10.73
CA SER A 6 38.15 8.39 10.08
C SER A 6 37.50 7.43 11.07
N THR A 7 36.20 7.60 11.27
CA THR A 7 35.42 6.76 12.17
C THR A 7 34.92 5.57 11.35
N GLU A 8 35.38 4.36 11.67
CA GLU A 8 34.77 3.14 11.12
C GLU A 8 33.30 3.09 11.58
N LEU A 9 32.40 3.43 10.66
CA LEU A 9 30.96 3.41 10.88
C LEU A 9 30.50 1.96 10.79
N THR A 10 30.72 1.18 11.85
CA THR A 10 30.31 -0.22 11.92
C THR A 10 29.23 -0.40 12.97
N ILE A 11 28.21 -1.20 12.65
CA ILE A 11 27.12 -1.57 13.53
C ILE A 11 27.59 -2.69 14.45
N GLN A 12 27.45 -2.48 15.77
CA GLN A 12 27.73 -3.51 16.78
C GLN A 12 26.47 -4.20 17.27
N HIS A 13 25.36 -3.46 17.36
CA HIS A 13 24.12 -3.98 17.91
C HIS A 13 22.92 -3.36 17.22
N VAL A 14 21.90 -4.18 16.96
CA VAL A 14 20.63 -3.74 16.35
C VAL A 14 19.49 -4.16 17.25
N ARG A 15 18.50 -3.28 17.39
CA ARG A 15 17.21 -3.59 18.03
C ARG A 15 16.11 -3.00 17.15
N VAL A 16 15.10 -3.81 16.89
CA VAL A 16 13.90 -3.37 16.16
C VAL A 16 12.75 -3.33 17.15
N THR A 17 12.05 -2.21 17.20
CA THR A 17 10.83 -2.04 18.00
C THR A 17 9.60 -2.08 17.10
N GLU A 18 8.44 -1.78 17.65
CA GLU A 18 7.22 -1.62 16.85
C GLU A 18 7.35 -0.49 15.82
N ASN A 19 8.11 0.56 16.15
CA ASN A 19 8.12 1.83 15.40
C ASN A 19 9.50 2.23 14.88
N GLU A 20 10.59 1.62 15.35
CA GLU A 20 11.96 2.08 15.09
C GLU A 20 12.94 0.94 14.82
N ILE A 21 13.96 1.25 14.02
CA ILE A 21 15.18 0.46 13.87
C ILE A 21 16.28 1.24 14.58
N ILE A 22 16.89 0.62 15.58
CA ILE A 22 17.88 1.24 16.45
C ILE A 22 19.21 0.51 16.29
N ALA A 23 20.24 1.21 15.84
CA ALA A 23 21.59 0.68 15.66
C ALA A 23 22.58 1.38 16.61
N ARG A 24 23.40 0.60 17.30
CA ARG A 24 24.57 1.09 18.05
C ARG A 24 25.81 0.89 17.22
N LEU A 25 26.61 1.95 17.07
CA LEU A 25 27.84 1.92 16.29
C LEU A 25 29.06 1.62 17.16
N ALA A 26 30.18 1.26 16.54
CA ALA A 26 31.48 1.04 17.19
C ALA A 26 32.02 2.27 17.93
N ASP A 27 31.72 3.46 17.41
CA ASP A 27 32.13 4.75 17.99
C ASP A 27 31.27 5.21 19.19
N GLY A 28 30.33 4.37 19.63
CA GLY A 28 29.44 4.65 20.76
C GLY A 28 28.18 5.44 20.39
N ARG A 29 28.02 5.91 19.15
CA ARG A 29 26.78 6.56 18.72
C ARG A 29 25.63 5.57 18.61
N VAL A 30 24.42 6.09 18.77
CA VAL A 30 23.17 5.36 18.54
C VAL A 30 22.37 6.11 17.48
N ILE A 31 21.96 5.38 16.45
CA ILE A 31 21.08 5.88 15.40
C ILE A 31 19.72 5.23 15.59
N SER A 32 18.67 6.03 15.60
CA SER A 32 17.29 5.56 15.54
C SER A 32 16.63 6.12 14.30
N VAL A 33 15.99 5.25 13.52
CA VAL A 33 15.17 5.64 12.38
C VAL A 33 13.78 5.00 12.49
N PRO A 34 12.74 5.62 11.94
CA PRO A 34 11.43 4.97 11.86
C PRO A 34 11.50 3.64 11.11
N LEU A 35 10.81 2.62 11.62
CA LEU A 35 10.64 1.33 10.94
C LEU A 35 10.00 1.52 9.55
N ALA A 36 9.16 2.54 9.41
CA ALA A 36 8.55 2.97 8.16
C ALA A 36 9.57 3.30 7.04
N CYS A 37 10.83 3.55 7.39
CA CYS A 37 11.91 3.68 6.41
C CYS A 37 12.12 2.39 5.61
N SER A 38 11.80 1.20 6.13
CA SER A 38 11.76 -0.02 5.34
C SER A 38 10.33 -0.54 5.22
N TRP A 39 9.81 -0.56 4.00
CA TRP A 39 8.48 -1.08 3.75
C TRP A 39 8.36 -2.57 4.08
N ARG A 40 9.42 -3.35 3.82
CA ARG A 40 9.46 -4.79 4.12
C ARG A 40 9.45 -5.03 5.62
N LEU A 41 10.28 -4.32 6.37
CA LEU A 41 10.33 -4.48 7.83
C LEU A 41 9.05 -3.95 8.51
N SER A 42 8.41 -2.94 7.93
CA SER A 42 7.11 -2.47 8.41
C SER A 42 6.02 -3.54 8.30
N GLU A 43 6.06 -4.38 7.27
CA GLU A 43 5.10 -5.47 7.04
C GLU A 43 5.56 -6.80 7.68
N ALA A 44 6.81 -6.90 8.10
CA ALA A 44 7.37 -8.06 8.78
C ALA A 44 6.76 -8.27 10.17
N THR A 45 6.61 -9.53 10.58
CA THR A 45 6.23 -9.90 11.95
C THR A 45 7.37 -9.61 12.94
N PRO A 46 7.09 -9.49 14.26
CA PRO A 46 8.14 -9.31 15.26
C PRO A 46 9.21 -10.41 15.24
N GLY A 47 8.82 -11.66 14.98
CA GLY A 47 9.76 -12.78 14.85
C GLY A 47 10.73 -12.61 13.67
N GLN A 48 10.20 -12.22 12.50
CA GLN A 48 11.04 -11.94 11.32
C GLN A 48 11.95 -10.74 11.54
N ARG A 49 11.48 -9.68 12.22
CA ARG A 49 12.30 -8.50 12.55
C ARG A 49 13.42 -8.84 13.54
N ALA A 50 13.21 -9.82 14.42
CA ALA A 50 14.21 -10.28 15.38
C ALA A 50 15.26 -11.20 14.73
N HIS A 51 14.94 -11.82 13.60
CA HIS A 51 15.85 -12.68 12.85
C HIS A 51 16.65 -11.86 11.83
N PHE A 52 17.84 -11.43 12.22
CA PHE A 52 18.76 -10.70 11.36
C PHE A 52 20.22 -11.10 11.59
N ARG A 53 21.09 -10.72 10.66
CA ARG A 53 22.53 -10.90 10.76
C ARG A 53 23.26 -9.63 10.32
N LEU A 54 24.36 -9.30 10.98
CA LEU A 54 25.26 -8.25 10.50
C LEU A 54 26.02 -8.74 9.26
N ILE A 55 26.17 -7.87 8.27
CA ILE A 55 26.86 -8.15 7.01
C ILE A 55 27.97 -7.13 6.74
N GLY A 56 28.89 -7.48 5.83
CA GLY A 56 29.96 -6.58 5.40
C GLY A 56 30.82 -6.06 6.56
N SER A 57 31.15 -6.90 7.54
CA SER A 57 31.90 -6.50 8.75
C SER A 57 31.23 -5.38 9.55
N GLY A 58 29.89 -5.39 9.63
CA GLY A 58 29.12 -4.38 10.36
C GLY A 58 28.72 -3.17 9.53
N GLN A 59 28.97 -3.16 8.23
CA GLN A 59 28.51 -2.10 7.32
C GLN A 59 26.99 -2.15 7.04
N GLY A 60 26.32 -3.26 7.39
CA GLY A 60 24.88 -3.37 7.26
C GLY A 60 24.27 -4.54 8.04
N VAL A 61 22.97 -4.67 7.88
CA VAL A 61 22.12 -5.66 8.53
C VAL A 61 21.23 -6.32 7.48
N HIS A 62 21.22 -7.65 7.46
CA HIS A 62 20.40 -8.46 6.57
C HIS A 62 19.30 -9.18 7.35
N TRP A 63 18.06 -9.04 6.93
CA TRP A 63 16.90 -9.79 7.40
C TRP A 63 16.51 -10.87 6.36
N PRO A 64 16.93 -12.12 6.54
CA PRO A 64 16.74 -13.18 5.55
C PRO A 64 15.26 -13.54 5.32
N ASP A 65 14.41 -13.47 6.35
CA ASP A 65 13.02 -13.90 6.25
C ASP A 65 12.15 -12.99 5.37
N VAL A 66 12.61 -11.76 5.12
CA VAL A 66 11.91 -10.77 4.29
C VAL A 66 12.78 -10.22 3.15
N ASP A 67 13.98 -10.77 2.97
CA ASP A 67 14.94 -10.35 1.93
C ASP A 67 15.16 -8.82 1.93
N GLU A 68 15.55 -8.29 3.09
CA GLU A 68 15.83 -6.86 3.27
C GLU A 68 17.24 -6.63 3.82
N ASP A 69 17.94 -5.67 3.20
CA ASP A 69 19.25 -5.18 3.62
C ASP A 69 19.18 -3.70 3.96
N ILE A 70 19.77 -3.32 5.10
CA ILE A 70 19.94 -1.92 5.48
C ILE A 70 21.40 -1.66 5.86
N SER A 71 22.02 -0.70 5.19
CA SER A 71 23.40 -0.27 5.47
C SER A 71 23.46 0.79 6.57
N VAL A 72 24.62 0.91 7.21
CA VAL A 72 24.93 1.99 8.16
C VAL A 72 24.71 3.38 7.56
N GLU A 73 25.12 3.57 6.30
CA GLU A 73 24.87 4.80 5.55
C GLU A 73 23.36 5.01 5.35
N GLY A 74 22.61 3.98 4.98
CA GLY A 74 21.16 4.07 4.83
C GLY A 74 20.46 4.55 6.11
N LEU A 75 20.94 4.10 7.27
CA LEU A 75 20.47 4.55 8.58
C LEU A 75 20.87 6.00 8.87
N LEU A 76 22.11 6.40 8.56
CA LEU A 76 22.62 7.77 8.80
C LEU A 76 21.88 8.83 7.98
N HIS A 77 21.55 8.53 6.73
CA HIS A 77 20.88 9.46 5.82
C HIS A 77 19.34 9.37 5.89
N GLY A 78 18.80 8.42 6.66
CA GLY A 78 17.36 8.21 6.81
C GLY A 78 16.64 7.91 5.49
N VAL A 79 17.34 7.29 4.52
CA VAL A 79 16.79 7.07 3.18
C VAL A 79 15.71 5.99 3.26
N PRO A 80 14.44 6.31 2.92
CA PRO A 80 13.40 5.29 2.91
C PRO A 80 13.62 4.31 1.75
N ALA A 81 13.53 3.02 2.05
CA ALA A 81 13.44 1.95 1.07
C ALA A 81 12.22 2.19 0.18
N ARG A 82 12.48 2.42 -1.11
CA ARG A 82 11.41 2.63 -2.09
C ARG A 82 10.57 1.37 -2.20
N ARG A 83 9.27 1.49 -1.90
CA ARG A 83 8.29 0.48 -2.33
C ARG A 83 8.35 0.36 -3.85
N PRO A 84 8.54 -0.83 -4.43
CA PRO A 84 8.28 -1.04 -5.84
C PRO A 84 6.84 -0.61 -6.12
N ARG A 85 6.63 0.30 -7.07
CA ARG A 85 5.25 0.63 -7.47
C ARG A 85 4.65 -0.63 -8.05
N SER A 86 3.56 -1.13 -7.46
CA SER A 86 2.80 -2.22 -8.06
C SER A 86 2.38 -1.78 -9.46
N THR A 87 2.93 -2.40 -10.50
CA THR A 87 2.46 -2.26 -11.87
C THR A 87 1.13 -3.00 -12.05
N SER A 88 0.16 -2.77 -11.17
CA SER A 88 -1.23 -3.08 -11.45
C SER A 88 -1.76 -1.94 -12.32
N ALA A 89 -1.47 -2.00 -13.63
CA ALA A 89 -2.24 -1.24 -14.59
C ALA A 89 -3.72 -1.56 -14.34
N PRO A 90 -4.60 -0.56 -14.15
CA PRO A 90 -6.01 -0.86 -14.03
C PRO A 90 -6.43 -1.53 -15.35
N LYS A 91 -6.89 -2.78 -15.29
CA LYS A 91 -7.66 -3.36 -16.39
C LYS A 91 -8.82 -2.40 -16.57
N ARG A 92 -8.77 -1.57 -17.61
CA ARG A 92 -9.90 -0.73 -18.03
C ARG A 92 -11.02 -1.69 -18.33
N GLY A 93 -11.89 -1.90 -17.33
CA GLY A 93 -13.14 -2.61 -17.49
C GLY A 93 -13.86 -1.91 -18.62
N ALA A 94 -14.14 -2.69 -19.66
CA ALA A 94 -14.96 -2.27 -20.79
C ALA A 94 -16.14 -1.47 -20.26
N LEU A 95 -16.23 -0.22 -20.73
CA LEU A 95 -17.38 0.65 -20.57
C LEU A 95 -18.59 -0.13 -21.10
N ARG A 96 -19.30 -0.82 -20.20
CA ARG A 96 -20.64 -1.31 -20.48
C ARG A 96 -21.45 -0.06 -20.79
N ARG A 97 -21.69 0.15 -22.08
CA ARG A 97 -22.67 1.10 -22.60
C ARG A 97 -23.98 0.81 -21.88
N ARG A 98 -24.32 1.61 -20.87
CA ARG A 98 -25.69 1.69 -20.37
C ARG A 98 -26.42 2.53 -21.41
N GLU A 99 -27.29 1.88 -22.20
CA GLU A 99 -28.27 2.58 -23.01
C GLU A 99 -29.13 3.48 -22.09
N PRO A 100 -29.39 4.75 -22.46
CA PRO A 100 -30.35 5.57 -21.75
C PRO A 100 -31.77 5.12 -22.10
N PRO A 101 -32.75 5.19 -21.16
CA PRO A 101 -34.13 4.84 -21.45
C PRO A 101 -34.74 5.98 -22.26
N ASN A 102 -34.95 5.79 -23.56
CA ASN A 102 -35.66 6.79 -24.35
C ASN A 102 -37.15 6.47 -24.52
N ARG A 103 -37.89 7.51 -24.20
CA ARG A 103 -39.33 7.72 -24.09
C ARG A 103 -39.91 8.06 -25.47
N ARG A 104 -40.90 7.31 -25.94
CA ARG A 104 -41.88 7.68 -27.00
C ARG A 104 -42.82 6.46 -27.15
N THR A 105 -44.13 6.54 -27.24
CA THR A 105 -45.03 7.55 -27.80
C THR A 105 -46.46 7.23 -27.33
N GLN A 106 -47.30 8.26 -27.27
CA GLN A 106 -48.71 8.26 -26.88
C GLN A 106 -49.56 7.22 -27.65
N PRO A 107 -50.58 6.56 -27.04
CA PRO A 107 -51.71 6.07 -27.81
C PRO A 107 -52.63 7.24 -28.14
N THR A 108 -52.70 7.53 -29.43
CA THR A 108 -53.66 8.44 -30.06
C THR A 108 -55.09 7.98 -29.80
N ARG A 109 -55.87 8.94 -29.31
CA ARG A 109 -57.33 8.94 -29.16
C ARG A 109 -58.02 8.61 -30.49
N VAL A 110 -58.65 7.44 -30.61
CA VAL A 110 -59.75 7.23 -31.56
C VAL A 110 -61.07 7.40 -30.82
N LYS A 111 -61.85 8.39 -31.30
CA LYS A 111 -63.19 8.74 -30.84
C LYS A 111 -64.25 7.88 -31.54
N ARG A 112 -65.39 7.72 -30.84
CA ARG A 112 -66.82 7.82 -31.26
C ARG A 112 -67.62 6.57 -30.83
N ARG A 113 -68.52 6.71 -29.84
CA ARG A 113 -69.96 7.15 -29.89
C ARG A 113 -70.85 6.04 -30.51
N VAL A 114 -72.05 5.68 -30.05
CA VAL A 114 -72.92 5.95 -28.88
C VAL A 114 -74.19 5.08 -29.09
N GLN A 115 -74.91 4.70 -28.01
CA GLN A 115 -76.32 4.22 -27.93
C GLN A 115 -76.66 2.85 -28.59
N SER A 116 -77.59 2.00 -28.11
CA SER A 116 -78.62 2.04 -27.04
C SER A 116 -79.38 0.70 -27.01
N GLY A 117 -79.99 0.37 -25.85
CA GLY A 117 -81.07 -0.64 -25.69
C GLY A 117 -80.59 -1.94 -25.03
N GLY A 118 -81.18 -2.52 -23.98
CA GLY A 118 -82.49 -2.36 -23.36
C GLY A 118 -83.12 -3.76 -23.17
N HIS A 119 -83.76 -4.01 -22.01
CA HIS A 119 -84.65 -5.14 -21.65
C HIS A 119 -83.99 -6.47 -21.20
N SER A 120 -84.15 -6.87 -19.92
CA SER A 120 -85.21 -7.75 -19.33
C SER A 120 -84.77 -9.23 -19.42
N ALA A 121 -84.95 -10.17 -18.48
CA ALA A 121 -85.83 -10.31 -17.33
C ALA A 121 -85.25 -11.39 -16.36
N ARG A 122 -86.00 -11.56 -15.26
CA ARG A 122 -85.92 -12.57 -14.19
C ARG A 122 -85.78 -14.02 -14.68
N GLY A 123 -85.18 -14.85 -13.84
CA GLY A 123 -85.31 -16.31 -13.78
C GLY A 123 -84.75 -16.80 -12.46
#